data_AF-A0A841M9L2-F1
#
_entry.id   AF-A0A841M9L2-F1
#
_cell.length_a   1.000
_cell.length_b   1.000
_cell.length_c   1.000
_cell.angle_alpha   90.00
_cell.angle_beta   90.00
_cell.angle_gamma   90.00
#
_symmetry.space_group_name_H-M   'P 1'
#
loop_
_entity.id
_entity.type
_entity.pdbx_description
1 polymer ?
#
loop_
_entity_poly.entity_id
_entity_poly.type
_entity_poly.pdbx_seq_one_letter_code
_entity_poly.pdbx_strand_id
1 'polypeptide(L)' 'MDSILINPKNEKELSFIAELLGKIGARYKIITAEEKEDLGLSHLMVKVDRTKEIPKEVVLKKLMEHEN' A
#
# COMPACT_ATOMS: atom_id res chain seq x y z
N MET A 1 -4.80 -16.41 9.45
CA MET A 1 -6.04 -15.68 9.79
C MET A 1 -6.10 -14.47 8.89
N ASP A 2 -7.27 -14.18 8.34
CA ASP A 2 -7.46 -13.04 7.45
C ASP A 2 -7.47 -11.72 8.25
N SER A 3 -7.05 -10.65 7.59
CA SER A 3 -6.95 -9.30 8.18
C SER A 3 -7.94 -8.36 7.49
N ILE A 4 -8.43 -7.36 8.23
CA ILE A 4 -9.27 -6.29 7.69
C ILE A 4 -8.45 -5.00 7.57
N LEU A 5 -8.53 -4.34 6.42
CA LEU A 5 -8.01 -2.99 6.21
C LEU A 5 -9.18 -2.00 6.21
N ILE A 6 -9.09 -0.98 7.06
CA ILE A 6 -10.14 0.04 7.20
C ILE A 6 -9.52 1.39 6.81
N ASN A 7 -10.19 2.13 5.93
CA ASN A 7 -9.77 3.47 5.50
C ASN A 7 -10.84 4.51 5.91
N PRO A 8 -10.68 5.15 7.08
CA PRO A 8 -11.62 6.17 7.55
C PRO A 8 -11.65 7.39 6.61
N LYS A 9 -12.79 8.07 6.52
CA LYS A 9 -12.96 9.26 5.67
C LYS A 9 -12.31 10.50 6.27
N ASN A 10 -12.15 10.54 7.58
CA ASN A 10 -11.58 11.67 8.33
C ASN A 10 -11.07 11.23 9.71
N GLU A 11 -10.41 12.16 10.42
CA GLU A 11 -9.84 11.93 11.76
C GLU A 11 -10.90 11.55 12.81
N LYS A 12 -12.09 12.14 12.75
CA LYS A 12 -13.17 11.84 13.71
C LYS A 12 -13.62 10.37 13.58
N GLU A 13 -13.75 9.88 12.35
CA GLU A 13 -14.08 8.50 12.07
C GLU A 13 -12.95 7.54 12.48
N LEU A 14 -11.70 7.91 12.25
CA LEU A 14 -10.54 7.14 12.71
C LEU A 14 -10.56 6.94 14.23
N SER A 15 -10.74 8.03 14.98
CA SER A 15 -10.79 7.98 16.45
C SER A 15 -11.95 7.11 16.95
N PHE A 16 -13.14 7.27 16.35
CA PHE A 16 -14.30 6.45 16.71
C PHE A 16 -14.07 4.95 16.49
N ILE A 17 -13.50 4.58 15.34
CA ILE A 17 -13.20 3.17 15.02
C ILE A 17 -12.13 2.61 15.97
N ALA A 18 -11.07 3.37 16.25
CA ALA A 18 -10.02 2.96 17.18
C ALA A 18 -10.57 2.68 18.59
N GLU A 19 -11.41 3.59 19.11
CA GLU A 19 -12.08 3.39 20.40
C GLU A 19 -12.99 2.16 20.41
N LEU A 20 -13.77 1.96 19.34
CA LEU A 20 -14.64 0.80 19.21
C LEU A 20 -13.83 -0.51 19.24
N LEU A 21 -12.77 -0.59 18.44
CA LEU A 21 -11.90 -1.77 18.37
C LEU A 21 -11.23 -2.06 19.72
N GLY A 22 -10.79 -1.02 20.43
CA GLY A 22 -10.26 -1.14 21.79
C GLY A 22 -11.29 -1.68 22.78
N LYS A 23 -12.54 -1.19 22.74
CA LYS A 23 -13.62 -1.63 23.64
C LYS A 23 -14.03 -3.09 23.45
N ILE A 24 -13.99 -3.59 22.21
CA ILE A 24 -14.32 -4.99 21.92
C ILE A 24 -13.12 -5.94 22.15
N GLY A 25 -11.97 -5.42 22.58
CA GLY A 25 -10.75 -6.21 22.80
C GLY A 25 -10.05 -6.67 21.52
N ALA A 26 -10.36 -6.06 20.38
CA ALA A 26 -9.69 -6.36 19.12
C ALA A 26 -8.31 -5.70 19.09
N ARG A 27 -7.31 -6.43 18.60
CA ARG A 27 -5.99 -5.85 18.31
C ARG A 27 -6.07 -5.04 17.03
N TYR A 28 -5.65 -3.78 17.08
CA TYR A 28 -5.58 -2.90 15.93
C TYR A 28 -4.29 -2.09 15.95
N LYS A 29 -3.91 -1.58 14.78
CA LYS A 29 -2.79 -0.65 14.61
C LYS A 29 -3.24 0.47 13.69
N ILE A 30 -2.99 1.70 14.09
CA ILE A 30 -3.07 2.85 13.19
C ILE A 30 -1.75 2.91 12.44
N ILE A 31 -1.82 2.89 11.11
CA ILE A 31 -0.65 2.91 10.24
C ILE A 31 -0.38 4.32 9.71
N THR A 32 0.88 4.64 9.48
CA THR A 32 1.29 5.91 8.88
C THR A 32 1.00 5.94 7.38
N ALA A 33 1.15 7.13 6.76
CA ALA A 33 1.02 7.26 5.31
C ALA A 33 2.08 6.42 4.56
N GLU A 34 3.31 6.39 5.07
CA GLU A 34 4.43 5.58 4.54
C GLU A 34 4.11 4.07 4.64
N GLU A 35 3.68 3.60 5.81
CA GLU A 35 3.29 2.20 5.99
C GLU A 35 2.11 1.81 5.08
N LYS A 36 1.19 2.74 4.81
CA LYS A 36 0.08 2.53 3.88
C LYS A 36 0.55 2.44 2.43
N GLU A 37 1.53 3.26 2.03
CA GLU A 37 2.16 3.18 0.71
C GLU A 37 2.87 1.85 0.52
N ASP A 38 3.66 1.43 1.50
CA ASP A 38 4.38 0.14 1.49
C ASP A 38 3.44 -1.06 1.35
N LEU A 39 2.29 -1.03 2.03
CA LEU A 39 1.24 -2.05 1.86
C LEU A 39 0.67 -2.05 0.43
N GLY A 40 0.43 -0.85 -0.12
CA GLY A 40 -0.02 -0.69 -1.51
C GLY A 40 0.99 -1.27 -2.51
N LEU A 41 2.26 -0.92 -2.35
CA LEU A 41 3.35 -1.43 -3.18
C LEU A 41 3.48 -2.96 -3.05
N SER A 42 3.42 -3.48 -1.83
CA SER A 42 3.49 -4.93 -1.57
C SER A 42 2.39 -5.68 -2.33
N HIS A 43 1.16 -5.15 -2.33
CA HIS A 43 0.04 -5.75 -3.08
C HIS A 43 0.26 -5.72 -4.60
N LEU A 44 0.83 -4.65 -5.14
CA LEU A 44 1.20 -4.57 -6.55
C LEU A 44 2.29 -5.59 -6.90
N MET A 45 3.29 -5.75 -6.01
CA MET A 45 4.42 -6.65 -6.19
C MET A 45 4.08 -8.14 -6.13
N VAL A 46 2.95 -8.49 -5.51
CA VAL A 46 2.41 -9.87 -5.54
C VAL A 46 1.85 -10.23 -6.92
N LYS A 47 1.28 -9.25 -7.63
CA LYS A 47 0.64 -9.46 -8.93
C LYS A 47 1.60 -9.34 -10.11
N VAL A 48 2.83 -8.89 -9.88
CA VAL A 48 3.83 -8.69 -10.92
C VAL A 48 4.44 -10.02 -11.35
N ASP A 49 4.50 -10.26 -12.65
CA ASP A 49 5.28 -11.36 -13.22
C ASP A 49 6.77 -11.01 -13.17
N ARG A 50 7.50 -11.71 -12.30
CA ARG A 50 8.94 -11.50 -12.08
C ARG A 50 9.82 -12.26 -13.07
N THR A 51 9.24 -13.07 -13.94
CA THR A 51 9.98 -13.83 -14.97
C THR A 51 10.13 -13.08 -16.28
N LYS A 52 9.33 -12.02 -16.46
CA LYS A 52 9.36 -11.19 -17.66
C LYS A 52 10.50 -10.19 -17.57
N GLU A 53 11.60 -10.51 -18.27
CA GLU A 53 12.75 -9.63 -18.42
C GLU A 53 12.67 -8.81 -19.72
N ILE A 54 13.21 -7.60 -19.69
CA ILE A 54 13.38 -6.75 -20.88
C ILE A 54 14.84 -6.29 -20.97
N PRO A 55 15.42 -6.18 -22.19
CA PRO A 55 16.79 -5.72 -22.35
C PRO A 55 16.99 -4.29 -21.82
N LYS A 56 18.17 -4.03 -21.26
CA LYS A 56 18.54 -2.74 -20.66
C LYS A 56 18.42 -1.59 -21.67
N GLU A 57 18.72 -1.85 -22.93
CA GLU A 57 18.70 -0.90 -24.04
C GLU A 57 17.28 -0.38 -24.28
N VAL A 58 16.27 -1.25 -24.14
CA VAL A 58 14.85 -0.88 -24.28
C VAL A 58 14.43 0.07 -23.16
N VAL A 59 14.90 -0.19 -21.93
CA VAL A 59 14.63 0.68 -20.76
C VAL A 59 15.30 2.05 -20.95
N LEU A 60 16.58 2.07 -21.31
CA LEU A 60 17.35 3.30 -21.54
C LEU A 60 16.73 4.18 -22.62
N LYS A 61 16.31 3.58 -23.74
CA LYS A 61 15.63 4.30 -24.81
C LYS A 61 14.36 4.98 -24.30
N LYS A 62 13.55 4.29 -23.50
CA LYS A 62 12.29 4.84 -22.96
C LYS A 62 12.52 6.01 -22.01
N LEU A 63 13.57 5.94 -21.19
CA LEU A 63 13.93 7.03 -20.27
C LEU A 63 14.38 8.28 -21.04
N MET A 64 15.21 8.12 -22.07
CA MET A 64 15.68 9.24 -22.91
C MET A 64 14.57 9.89 -23.74
N GLU A 65 13.54 9.13 -24.14
CA GLU A 65 12.35 9.67 -24.84
C GLU A 65 11.52 10.63 -23.97
N HIS A 66 11.59 10.51 -22.63
CA HIS A 66 10.82 11.34 -21.69
C HIS A 66 11.59 12.57 -21.18
N GLU A 67 12.88 12.71 -21.50
CA GLU A 67 13.72 13.87 -21.15
C GLU A 67 13.74 14.98 -22.22
N ASN A 68 13.05 14.80 -23.35
CA ASN A 68 12.84 15.82 -24.41
C ASN A 68 11.39 16.30 -24.42
#